data_AF-A0A139IGY9-F1
#
_entry.id   AF-A0A139IGY9-F1
#
_cell.length_a   1.000
_cell.length_b   1.000
_cell.length_c   1.000
_cell.angle_alpha   90.00
_cell.angle_beta   90.00
_cell.angle_gamma   90.00
#
_symmetry.space_group_name_H-M   'P 1'
#
loop_
_entity.id
_entity.type
_entity.pdbx_description
1 polymer ?
#
loop_
_entity_poly.entity_id
_entity_poly.type
_entity_poly.pdbx_seq_one_letter_code
_entity_poly.pdbx_strand_id
1 'polypeptide(L)'
;MNAGQAALPGGKSDTLQETPFKVARREAFEEIGLPMSDHQLPPGYSVEHLTELPANLAMTELGVRPCVAYLKTPAPSDKNQKPDAARDILPKLDAREVAAVFTAPFQNFLFEKDMDQQTREKIPGEWYKGSWHSWHESAWRMHQFFVPVPRGTVFLARKPPSYAEPRSPQEVSQSKSSSSPPKPTSSSPGKDPASSKQSRSTLQPPLPRSFYTNTTKPLEQPRYRVFGMTARILVDAARVAYGEEPEYEHNSHFGDEDMIAKLMSIGRLNSIKKEGEVLTQEIMKEASKAKI
;
A
#
# COMPACT_ATOMS: atom_id res chain seq x y z
N MET A 1 -4.51 -1.39 -5.89
CA MET A 1 -3.26 -0.75 -5.45
C MET A 1 -2.99 0.51 -6.26
N ASN A 2 -2.38 1.54 -5.66
CA ASN A 2 -1.93 2.72 -6.40
C ASN A 2 -0.57 2.40 -7.04
N ALA A 3 -0.48 2.49 -8.37
CA ALA A 3 0.75 2.17 -9.11
C ALA A 3 1.96 2.95 -8.57
N GLY A 4 3.03 2.23 -8.22
CA GLY A 4 4.31 2.82 -7.78
C GLY A 4 4.44 3.17 -6.30
N GLN A 5 3.51 2.75 -5.43
CA GLN A 5 3.58 2.93 -3.97
C GLN A 5 3.93 1.62 -3.26
N ALA A 6 4.68 1.69 -2.16
CA ALA A 6 4.93 0.52 -1.32
C ALA A 6 3.67 0.16 -0.49
N ALA A 7 3.31 -1.12 -0.51
CA ALA A 7 2.19 -1.67 0.24
C ALA A 7 2.57 -3.06 0.80
N LEU A 8 1.84 -3.48 1.83
CA LEU A 8 1.84 -4.88 2.26
C LEU A 8 0.99 -5.71 1.27
N PRO A 9 1.32 -6.99 1.03
CA PRO A 9 0.48 -7.85 0.21
C PRO A 9 -0.94 -7.94 0.75
N GLY A 10 -1.93 -7.92 -0.12
CA GLY A 10 -3.32 -7.91 0.29
C GLY A 10 -4.27 -7.33 -0.73
N GLY A 11 -5.52 -7.72 -0.61
CA GLY A 11 -6.56 -7.35 -1.56
C GLY A 11 -7.95 -7.49 -0.97
N LYS A 12 -8.92 -7.54 -1.87
CA LYS A 12 -10.33 -7.50 -1.52
C LYS A 12 -10.81 -8.92 -1.18
N SER A 13 -11.65 -9.04 -0.16
CA SER A 13 -12.42 -10.27 0.07
C SER A 13 -13.35 -10.54 -1.11
N ASP A 14 -13.33 -11.75 -1.67
CA ASP A 14 -14.21 -12.12 -2.77
C ASP A 14 -15.60 -12.50 -2.24
N THR A 15 -15.63 -13.05 -1.03
CA THR A 15 -16.86 -13.47 -0.36
C THR A 15 -16.94 -12.96 1.07
N LEU A 16 -18.12 -13.04 1.68
CA LEU A 16 -18.32 -12.69 3.10
C LEU A 16 -17.84 -13.80 4.06
N GLN A 17 -17.54 -14.99 3.53
CA GLN A 17 -17.16 -16.16 4.32
C GLN A 17 -15.65 -16.31 4.46
N GLU A 18 -14.86 -15.56 3.68
CA GLU A 18 -13.42 -15.54 3.83
C GLU A 18 -13.02 -14.81 5.11
N THR A 19 -12.24 -15.49 5.94
CA THR A 19 -11.59 -14.87 7.10
C THR A 19 -10.49 -13.91 6.62
N PRO A 20 -10.20 -12.81 7.33
CA PRO A 20 -9.16 -11.86 6.94
C PRO A 20 -7.81 -12.52 6.64
N PHE A 21 -7.38 -13.46 7.49
CA PHE A 21 -6.12 -14.19 7.26
C PHE A 21 -6.12 -15.02 5.97
N LYS A 22 -7.25 -15.64 5.59
CA LYS A 22 -7.35 -16.40 4.33
C LYS A 22 -7.19 -15.49 3.11
N VAL A 23 -7.83 -14.32 3.13
CA VAL A 23 -7.69 -13.31 2.09
C VAL A 23 -6.23 -12.87 2.00
N ALA A 24 -5.62 -12.49 3.13
CA ALA A 24 -4.22 -12.06 3.17
C ALA A 24 -3.25 -13.13 2.63
N ARG A 25 -3.47 -14.41 2.93
CA ARG A 25 -2.64 -15.50 2.42
C ARG A 25 -2.82 -15.71 0.92
N ARG A 26 -4.05 -15.67 0.41
CA ARG A 26 -4.36 -15.78 -1.03
C ARG A 26 -3.67 -14.66 -1.82
N GLU A 27 -3.82 -13.42 -1.38
CA GLU A 27 -3.24 -12.24 -2.03
C GLU A 27 -1.69 -12.27 -1.94
N ALA A 28 -1.12 -12.65 -0.80
CA ALA A 28 0.34 -12.83 -0.70
C ALA A 28 0.88 -13.95 -1.62
N PHE A 29 0.08 -14.98 -1.89
CA PHE A 29 0.44 -15.99 -2.88
C PHE A 29 0.40 -15.44 -4.31
N GLU A 30 -0.66 -14.71 -4.67
CA GLU A 30 -0.85 -14.12 -6.00
C GLU A 30 0.20 -13.06 -6.32
N GLU A 31 0.50 -12.17 -5.38
CA GLU A 31 1.37 -11.01 -5.58
C GLU A 31 2.87 -11.33 -5.52
N ILE A 32 3.28 -12.04 -4.46
CA ILE A 32 4.69 -12.26 -4.13
C ILE A 32 5.12 -13.73 -4.15
N GLY A 33 4.19 -14.64 -4.43
CA GLY A 33 4.46 -16.07 -4.56
C GLY A 33 4.60 -16.81 -3.24
N LEU A 34 4.16 -16.24 -2.11
CA LEU A 34 4.26 -16.88 -0.79
C LEU A 34 3.32 -18.10 -0.72
N PRO A 35 3.81 -19.36 -0.73
CA PRO A 35 2.98 -20.55 -0.90
C PRO A 35 1.87 -20.68 0.14
N MET A 36 0.70 -21.20 -0.24
CA MET A 36 -0.48 -21.30 0.64
C MET A 36 -0.37 -22.38 1.72
N SER A 37 0.49 -23.39 1.51
CA SER A 37 0.68 -24.52 2.43
C SER A 37 2.15 -24.69 2.77
N ASP A 38 2.43 -25.02 4.03
CA ASP A 38 3.81 -25.27 4.51
C ASP A 38 4.51 -26.41 3.76
N HIS A 39 3.76 -27.37 3.20
CA HIS A 39 4.33 -28.45 2.38
C HIS A 39 4.93 -27.96 1.06
N GLN A 40 4.56 -26.75 0.61
CA GLN A 40 5.10 -26.10 -0.58
C GLN A 40 6.29 -25.19 -0.26
N LEU A 41 6.60 -24.99 1.02
CA LEU A 41 7.79 -24.26 1.47
C LEU A 41 9.01 -25.19 1.48
N PRO A 42 10.23 -24.64 1.44
CA PRO A 42 11.42 -25.43 1.69
C PRO A 42 11.34 -26.15 3.06
N PRO A 43 11.96 -27.34 3.21
CA PRO A 43 11.88 -28.09 4.46
C PRO A 43 12.31 -27.28 5.68
N GLY A 44 11.46 -27.28 6.72
CA GLY A 44 11.71 -26.58 7.99
C GLY A 44 11.28 -25.11 8.03
N TYR A 45 10.81 -24.55 6.92
CA TYR A 45 10.16 -23.23 6.90
C TYR A 45 8.65 -23.40 7.09
N SER A 46 8.01 -22.43 7.75
CA SER A 46 6.56 -22.43 7.98
C SER A 46 6.03 -21.00 8.09
N VAL A 47 4.73 -20.82 7.84
CA VAL A 47 4.03 -19.54 8.04
C VAL A 47 3.05 -19.69 9.19
N GLU A 48 3.36 -19.04 10.31
CA GLU A 48 2.52 -19.06 11.51
C GLU A 48 1.64 -17.81 11.58
N HIS A 49 0.32 -17.97 11.70
CA HIS A 49 -0.58 -16.85 11.96
C HIS A 49 -0.44 -16.41 13.43
N LEU A 50 -0.06 -15.16 13.66
CA LEU A 50 0.07 -14.62 15.02
C LEU A 50 -1.23 -13.95 15.48
N THR A 51 -1.69 -12.94 14.73
CA THR A 51 -2.87 -12.16 15.10
C THR A 51 -3.40 -11.31 13.94
N GLU A 52 -4.62 -10.83 14.09
CA GLU A 52 -5.18 -9.74 13.31
C GLU A 52 -5.16 -8.45 14.15
N LEU A 53 -4.76 -7.32 13.56
CA LEU A 53 -4.75 -6.01 14.24
C LEU A 53 -6.10 -5.30 14.04
N PRO A 54 -6.41 -4.25 14.85
CA PRO A 54 -7.60 -3.41 14.63
C PRO A 54 -7.69 -2.88 13.19
N ALA A 55 -8.90 -2.84 12.63
CA ALA A 55 -9.11 -2.41 11.26
C ALA A 55 -8.80 -0.92 11.09
N ASN A 56 -8.15 -0.55 9.99
CA ASN A 56 -7.90 0.84 9.61
C ASN A 56 -8.92 1.29 8.56
N LEU A 57 -9.35 2.55 8.62
CA LEU A 57 -10.29 3.13 7.66
C LEU A 57 -9.57 4.07 6.69
N ALA A 58 -9.60 3.74 5.40
CA ALA A 58 -9.09 4.62 4.37
C ALA A 58 -10.08 5.76 4.08
N MET A 59 -9.57 6.89 3.61
CA MET A 59 -10.40 8.00 3.11
C MET A 59 -11.31 7.59 1.94
N THR A 60 -10.96 6.53 1.23
CA THR A 60 -11.79 5.94 0.16
C THR A 60 -12.90 5.03 0.69
N GLU A 61 -13.17 5.08 2.00
CA GLU A 61 -14.18 4.27 2.69
C GLU A 61 -13.86 2.78 2.69
N LEU A 62 -12.58 2.44 2.51
CA LEU A 62 -12.11 1.06 2.53
C LEU A 62 -11.64 0.71 3.94
N GLY A 63 -12.27 -0.28 4.56
CA GLY A 63 -11.76 -0.92 5.78
C GLY A 63 -10.67 -1.93 5.43
N VAL A 64 -9.54 -1.87 6.14
CA VAL A 64 -8.42 -2.81 5.97
C VAL A 64 -8.14 -3.48 7.30
N ARG A 65 -8.16 -4.82 7.33
CA ARG A 65 -7.81 -5.64 8.50
C ARG A 65 -6.37 -6.14 8.35
N PRO A 66 -5.39 -5.60 9.08
CA PRO A 66 -4.01 -6.08 8.99
C PRO A 66 -3.88 -7.45 9.66
N CYS A 67 -3.19 -8.38 9.00
CA CYS A 67 -2.88 -9.70 9.53
C CYS A 67 -1.37 -9.85 9.71
N VAL A 68 -0.95 -10.38 10.86
CA VAL A 68 0.46 -10.57 11.20
C VAL A 68 0.77 -12.07 11.17
N ALA A 69 1.80 -12.42 10.40
CA ALA A 69 2.31 -13.78 10.32
C ALA A 69 3.82 -13.82 10.58
N TYR A 70 4.28 -14.88 11.23
CA TYR A 70 5.69 -15.15 11.42
C TYR A 70 6.19 -16.13 10.37
N LEU A 71 7.19 -15.70 9.59
CA LEU A 71 7.90 -16.55 8.63
C LEU A 71 9.04 -17.25 9.37
N LYS A 72 8.79 -18.49 9.81
CA LYS A 72 9.75 -19.26 10.61
C LYS A 72 10.83 -19.86 9.70
N THR A 73 12.08 -19.74 10.13
CA THR A 73 13.23 -20.38 9.49
C THR A 73 13.69 -21.60 10.27
N PRO A 74 14.28 -22.62 9.59
CA PRO A 74 14.91 -23.74 10.27
C PRO A 74 16.19 -23.31 10.99
N ALA A 75 16.70 -24.18 11.87
CA ALA A 75 18.04 -24.02 12.41
C ALA A 75 19.10 -24.09 11.29
N PRO A 76 20.25 -23.42 11.46
CA PRO A 76 21.38 -23.55 10.55
C PRO A 76 21.76 -25.02 10.29
N SER A 77 22.13 -25.31 9.05
CA SER A 77 22.56 -26.64 8.61
C SER A 77 23.74 -26.54 7.66
N ASP A 78 24.38 -27.67 7.36
CA ASP A 78 25.49 -27.74 6.39
C ASP A 78 25.13 -27.14 5.02
N LYS A 79 23.86 -27.27 4.61
CA LYS A 79 23.34 -26.74 3.34
C LYS A 79 22.98 -25.26 3.41
N ASN A 80 22.60 -24.75 4.58
CA ASN A 80 22.25 -23.35 4.79
C ASN A 80 22.67 -22.90 6.19
N GLN A 81 23.83 -22.24 6.26
CA GLN A 81 24.40 -21.77 7.53
C GLN A 81 23.70 -20.53 8.08
N LYS A 82 22.93 -19.80 7.26
CA LYS A 82 22.20 -18.59 7.66
C LYS A 82 20.81 -18.56 7.03
N PRO A 83 19.87 -19.40 7.51
CA PRO A 83 18.49 -19.40 7.02
C PRO A 83 17.84 -18.03 7.14
N ASP A 84 17.25 -17.56 6.05
CA ASP A 84 16.65 -16.24 5.92
C ASP A 84 15.34 -16.37 5.13
N ALA A 85 14.21 -16.14 5.79
CA ALA A 85 12.90 -16.30 5.18
C ALA A 85 12.70 -15.41 3.93
N ALA A 86 13.24 -14.20 3.95
CA ALA A 86 13.10 -13.28 2.83
C ALA A 86 13.91 -13.73 1.60
N ARG A 87 15.04 -14.40 1.81
CA ARG A 87 15.86 -14.96 0.72
C ARG A 87 15.42 -16.34 0.27
N ASP A 88 14.94 -17.15 1.20
CA ASP A 88 14.74 -18.59 0.98
C ASP A 88 13.29 -18.94 0.61
N ILE A 89 12.30 -18.15 1.07
CA ILE A 89 10.87 -18.38 0.80
C ILE A 89 10.36 -17.46 -0.31
N LEU A 90 10.71 -16.17 -0.25
CA LEU A 90 10.16 -15.16 -1.16
C LEU A 90 10.96 -15.19 -2.47
N PRO A 91 10.50 -15.87 -3.53
CA PRO A 91 10.15 -15.14 -4.76
C PRO A 91 9.32 -15.91 -5.82
N LYS A 92 8.24 -15.30 -6.30
CA LYS A 92 7.82 -15.24 -7.73
C LYS A 92 6.88 -14.04 -7.82
N LEU A 93 7.33 -12.94 -8.44
CA LEU A 93 6.55 -11.71 -8.50
C LEU A 93 5.66 -11.71 -9.74
N ASP A 94 4.37 -11.36 -9.58
CA ASP A 94 3.57 -10.97 -10.74
C ASP A 94 3.97 -9.55 -11.16
N ALA A 95 4.71 -9.44 -12.26
CA ALA A 95 5.17 -8.16 -12.79
C ALA A 95 4.04 -7.19 -13.19
N ARG A 96 2.78 -7.65 -13.27
CA ARG A 96 1.59 -6.81 -13.50
C ARG A 96 1.18 -6.04 -12.25
N GLU A 97 1.46 -6.58 -11.07
CA GLU A 97 0.98 -6.05 -9.79
C GLU A 97 2.14 -5.58 -8.90
N VAL A 98 3.23 -6.35 -8.87
CA VAL A 98 4.38 -6.12 -8.00
C VAL A 98 5.63 -5.86 -8.83
N ALA A 99 6.17 -4.65 -8.70
CA ALA A 99 7.42 -4.27 -9.35
C ALA A 99 8.66 -4.76 -8.57
N ALA A 100 8.58 -4.76 -7.25
CA ALA A 100 9.67 -5.13 -6.36
C ALA A 100 9.18 -5.56 -4.97
N VAL A 101 9.95 -6.41 -4.31
CA VAL A 101 9.81 -6.77 -2.88
C VAL A 101 11.10 -6.41 -2.16
N PHE A 102 10.97 -5.81 -0.98
CA PHE A 102 12.09 -5.42 -0.13
C PHE A 102 11.72 -5.63 1.34
N THR A 103 12.73 -5.67 2.21
CA THR A 103 12.54 -5.81 3.66
C THR A 103 12.99 -4.54 4.38
N ALA A 104 12.47 -4.35 5.60
CA ALA A 104 12.83 -3.26 6.49
C ALA A 104 13.05 -3.82 7.91
N PRO A 105 14.01 -3.31 8.69
CA PRO A 105 14.14 -3.70 10.10
C PRO A 105 12.89 -3.27 10.88
N PHE A 106 12.17 -4.22 11.46
CA PHE A 106 10.82 -3.98 11.98
C PHE A 106 10.81 -2.99 13.17
N GLN A 107 11.78 -3.10 14.09
CA GLN A 107 11.88 -2.17 15.24
C GLN A 107 12.17 -0.73 14.81
N ASN A 108 12.86 -0.53 13.67
CA ASN A 108 13.26 0.79 13.18
C ASN A 108 12.05 1.69 12.87
N PHE A 109 10.85 1.11 12.67
CA PHE A 109 9.62 1.88 12.55
C PHE A 109 9.26 2.65 13.82
N LEU A 110 9.91 2.45 14.97
CA LEU A 110 9.68 3.25 16.18
C LEU A 110 10.64 4.44 16.34
N PHE A 111 11.64 4.57 15.45
CA PHE A 111 12.71 5.56 15.59
C PHE A 111 12.65 6.65 14.53
N GLU A 112 13.12 7.86 14.87
CA GLU A 112 13.22 8.97 13.90
C GLU A 112 14.35 8.78 12.89
N LYS A 113 15.36 7.97 13.24
CA LYS A 113 16.57 7.74 12.44
C LYS A 113 16.82 6.25 12.31
N ASP A 114 17.49 5.86 11.23
CA ASP A 114 17.95 4.47 11.07
C ASP A 114 18.83 4.08 12.27
N MET A 115 18.45 3.00 12.96
CA MET A 115 19.20 2.43 14.08
C MET A 115 20.62 2.01 13.66
N ASP A 116 20.79 1.51 12.44
CA ASP A 116 22.09 1.15 11.90
C ASP A 116 22.89 2.39 11.47
N GLN A 117 23.94 2.71 12.24
CA GLN A 117 24.85 3.82 11.95
C GLN A 117 25.51 3.67 10.57
N GLN A 118 25.91 2.45 10.19
CA GLN A 118 26.61 2.23 8.94
C GLN A 118 25.71 2.56 7.74
N THR A 119 24.43 2.19 7.82
CA THR A 119 23.40 2.55 6.84
C THR A 119 23.21 4.06 6.75
N ARG A 120 23.16 4.78 7.88
CA ARG A 120 23.04 6.26 7.89
C ARG A 120 24.20 6.94 7.17
N GLU A 121 25.42 6.43 7.35
CA GLU A 121 26.62 7.00 6.73
C GLU A 121 26.74 6.67 5.25
N LYS A 122 26.35 5.45 4.85
CA LYS A 122 26.54 4.95 3.47
C LYS A 122 25.39 5.25 2.53
N ILE A 123 24.16 5.35 3.02
CA ILE A 123 22.96 5.46 2.20
C ILE A 123 22.33 6.83 2.40
N PRO A 124 22.45 7.74 1.41
CA PRO A 124 21.97 9.11 1.55
C PRO A 124 20.44 9.16 1.72
N GLY A 125 19.98 10.22 2.39
CA GLY A 125 18.57 10.43 2.72
C GLY A 125 18.26 10.17 4.19
N GLU A 126 17.09 10.62 4.63
CA GLU A 126 16.60 10.45 5.99
C GLU A 126 15.67 9.23 6.11
N TRP A 127 15.56 8.64 7.29
CA TRP A 127 14.68 7.48 7.52
C TRP A 127 13.21 7.87 7.64
N TYR A 128 12.89 8.94 8.38
CA TYR A 128 11.51 9.27 8.73
C TYR A 128 11.17 10.74 8.49
N LYS A 129 9.93 10.98 8.03
CA LYS A 129 9.24 12.27 8.08
C LYS A 129 7.83 12.08 8.60
N GLY A 130 7.43 12.94 9.53
CA GLY A 130 6.07 13.03 10.02
C GLY A 130 5.45 14.39 9.72
N SER A 131 4.16 14.40 9.45
CA SER A 131 3.38 15.64 9.40
C SER A 131 1.99 15.41 9.98
N TRP A 132 1.53 16.36 10.80
CA TRP A 132 0.15 16.38 11.24
C TRP A 132 -0.76 16.82 10.11
N HIS A 133 -1.84 16.07 9.93
CA HIS A 133 -2.91 16.43 9.02
C HIS A 133 -4.22 16.45 9.77
N SER A 134 -4.99 17.51 9.55
CA SER A 134 -6.38 17.53 9.98
C SER A 134 -7.16 16.56 9.10
N TRP A 135 -7.64 15.48 9.71
CA TRP A 135 -8.64 14.61 9.11
C TRP A 135 -9.93 14.73 9.96
N HIS A 136 -10.87 15.52 9.44
CA HIS A 136 -12.21 15.74 10.02
C HIS A 136 -12.23 15.91 11.55
N GLU A 137 -11.62 16.99 12.03
CA GLU A 137 -11.55 17.39 13.44
C GLU A 137 -10.62 16.52 14.32
N SER A 138 -10.13 15.38 13.84
CA SER A 138 -9.08 14.58 14.48
C SER A 138 -7.73 14.83 13.82
N ALA A 139 -6.70 15.09 14.63
CA ALA A 139 -5.33 15.17 14.14
C ALA A 139 -4.85 13.76 13.79
N TRP A 140 -4.51 13.55 12.53
CA TRP A 140 -3.95 12.30 12.04
C TRP A 140 -2.48 12.50 11.68
N ARG A 141 -1.62 11.60 12.16
CA ARG A 141 -0.21 11.66 11.85
C ARG A 141 0.05 10.93 10.54
N MET A 142 0.49 11.66 9.53
CA MET A 142 1.00 11.05 8.31
C MET A 142 2.47 10.67 8.49
N HIS A 143 2.74 9.37 8.48
CA HIS A 143 4.09 8.83 8.54
C HIS A 143 4.64 8.60 7.12
N GLN A 144 5.90 8.95 6.91
CA GLN A 144 6.68 8.61 5.72
C GLN A 144 8.02 8.04 6.17
N PHE A 145 8.28 6.78 5.80
CA PHE A 145 9.56 6.12 5.98
C PHE A 145 10.25 5.94 4.65
N PHE A 146 11.56 6.11 4.61
CA PHE A 146 12.39 5.93 3.42
C PHE A 146 13.38 4.79 3.68
N VAL A 147 12.89 3.58 3.39
CA VAL A 147 13.56 2.33 3.72
C VAL A 147 14.80 2.15 2.86
N PRO A 148 16.00 1.99 3.45
CA PRO A 148 17.23 1.77 2.72
C PRO A 148 17.17 0.43 1.98
N VAL A 149 17.48 0.47 0.69
CA VAL A 149 17.47 -0.71 -0.18
C VAL A 149 18.83 -0.89 -0.86
N PRO A 150 19.83 -1.44 -0.14
CA PRO A 150 21.11 -1.79 -0.73
C PRO A 150 20.96 -2.70 -1.95
N ARG A 151 21.96 -2.67 -2.84
CA ARG A 151 21.99 -3.60 -3.98
C ARG A 151 22.00 -5.03 -3.47
N GLY A 152 21.07 -5.85 -3.97
CA GLY A 152 20.94 -7.27 -3.62
C GLY A 152 19.98 -7.58 -2.47
N THR A 153 19.37 -6.58 -1.83
CA THR A 153 18.31 -6.80 -0.81
C THR A 153 16.90 -6.62 -1.38
N VAL A 154 16.78 -6.26 -2.65
CA VAL A 154 15.52 -6.06 -3.37
C VAL A 154 15.34 -7.15 -4.41
N PHE A 155 14.17 -7.79 -4.39
CA PHE A 155 13.73 -8.72 -5.41
C PHE A 155 12.93 -7.95 -6.46
N LEU A 156 13.47 -7.82 -7.68
CA LEU A 156 12.81 -7.13 -8.78
C LEU A 156 12.00 -8.12 -9.63
N ALA A 157 10.83 -7.69 -10.10
CA ALA A 157 10.03 -8.51 -11.00
C ALA A 157 10.75 -8.63 -12.36
N ARG A 158 10.84 -9.85 -12.89
CA ARG A 158 11.40 -10.08 -14.22
C ARG A 158 10.34 -9.76 -15.26
N LYS A 159 10.56 -8.73 -16.08
CA LYS A 159 9.71 -8.51 -17.26
C LYS A 159 9.98 -9.64 -18.28
N PRO A 160 8.95 -10.35 -18.77
CA PRO A 160 9.14 -11.33 -19.83
C PRO A 160 9.65 -10.66 -21.12
N PRO A 161 10.52 -11.30 -21.94
CA PRO A 161 11.14 -10.71 -23.13
C PRO A 161 10.20 -10.35 -24.29
N SER A 162 8.89 -10.56 -24.19
CA SER A 162 7.95 -10.12 -25.24
C SER A 162 6.61 -9.72 -24.64
N TYR A 163 6.53 -8.48 -24.18
CA TYR A 163 5.31 -7.71 -24.32
C TYR A 163 5.73 -6.45 -25.05
N ALA A 164 5.41 -6.40 -26.35
CA ALA A 164 5.45 -5.16 -27.10
C ALA A 164 4.72 -4.10 -26.26
N GLU A 165 5.31 -2.91 -26.15
CA GLU A 165 4.66 -1.78 -25.53
C GLU A 165 3.21 -1.67 -26.02
N PRO A 166 2.25 -1.29 -25.17
CA PRO A 166 0.90 -1.00 -25.66
C PRO A 166 1.03 0.04 -26.78
N ARG A 167 0.66 -0.36 -28.00
CA ARG A 167 0.62 0.53 -29.16
C ARG A 167 -0.10 1.81 -28.76
N SER A 168 0.56 2.94 -29.00
CA SER A 168 -0.05 4.27 -29.02
C SER A 168 -1.37 4.21 -29.82
N PRO A 169 -2.45 4.91 -29.42
CA PRO A 169 -3.74 4.88 -30.13
C PRO A 169 -3.76 5.49 -31.55
N GLN A 170 -2.63 5.57 -32.23
CA GLN A 170 -2.55 5.98 -33.62
C GLN A 170 -2.04 4.80 -34.43
N GLU A 171 -2.77 4.46 -35.49
CA GLU A 171 -2.52 3.38 -36.46
C GLU A 171 -3.31 2.08 -36.24
N VAL A 172 -4.64 2.20 -36.27
CA VAL A 172 -5.49 1.17 -36.90
C VAL A 172 -6.48 1.87 -37.84
N SER A 173 -6.05 2.17 -39.07
CA SER A 173 -6.98 2.39 -40.19
C SER A 173 -6.23 2.48 -41.51
N GLN A 174 -5.81 1.33 -42.06
CA GLN A 174 -5.58 1.20 -43.50
C GLN A 174 -5.89 -0.25 -43.93
N SER A 175 -7.16 -0.51 -44.25
CA SER A 175 -7.50 -1.25 -45.47
C SER A 175 -9.00 -1.08 -45.80
N LYS A 176 -9.24 -0.71 -47.08
CA LYS A 176 -10.50 -0.67 -47.86
C LYS A 176 -11.28 0.66 -47.93
N SER A 177 -11.00 1.39 -49.02
CA SER A 177 -11.87 2.09 -50.01
C SER A 177 -13.40 2.09 -49.76
N SER A 178 -14.22 3.12 -50.04
CA SER A 178 -14.19 4.17 -51.08
C SER A 178 -15.26 5.26 -50.84
N SER A 179 -15.06 6.44 -51.46
CA SER A 179 -16.01 7.54 -51.80
C SER A 179 -16.21 8.73 -50.82
N SER A 180 -16.05 9.93 -51.38
CA SER A 180 -16.27 11.30 -50.82
C SER A 180 -17.28 12.04 -51.73
N PRO A 181 -17.68 13.34 -51.55
CA PRO A 181 -17.65 14.34 -50.45
C PRO A 181 -19.07 15.05 -50.30
N PRO A 182 -19.30 16.29 -49.73
CA PRO A 182 -18.43 17.27 -49.06
C PRO A 182 -18.96 17.95 -47.74
N LYS A 183 -18.04 18.76 -47.19
CA LYS A 183 -18.03 19.74 -46.06
C LYS A 183 -19.10 20.87 -46.14
N PRO A 184 -19.40 21.65 -45.06
CA PRO A 184 -18.51 22.76 -44.60
C PRO A 184 -18.49 23.04 -43.07
N THR A 185 -17.29 23.18 -42.47
CA THR A 185 -16.67 24.39 -41.86
C THR A 185 -17.33 25.04 -40.63
N SER A 186 -16.63 25.01 -39.49
CA SER A 186 -16.26 26.22 -38.73
C SER A 186 -15.21 25.89 -37.66
N SER A 187 -14.49 26.94 -37.26
CA SER A 187 -13.12 27.05 -36.76
C SER A 187 -12.95 27.13 -35.23
N SER A 188 -11.93 26.42 -34.70
CA SER A 188 -10.98 26.74 -33.58
C SER A 188 -11.50 27.14 -32.17
N PRO A 189 -10.66 27.18 -31.10
CA PRO A 189 -9.35 26.57 -30.82
C PRO A 189 -9.35 25.67 -29.55
N GLY A 190 -8.19 25.06 -29.26
CA GLY A 190 -7.97 24.00 -28.27
C GLY A 190 -8.39 24.28 -26.82
N LYS A 191 -8.71 23.19 -26.12
CA LYS A 191 -8.95 23.17 -24.66
C LYS A 191 -7.88 22.36 -23.96
N ASP A 192 -7.26 23.01 -22.98
CA ASP A 192 -6.38 22.46 -21.97
C ASP A 192 -6.94 21.20 -21.32
N PRO A 193 -6.10 20.25 -20.86
CA PRO A 193 -6.53 19.08 -20.12
C PRO A 193 -6.81 19.45 -18.66
N ALA A 194 -7.85 20.25 -18.44
CA ALA A 194 -8.34 20.64 -17.13
C ALA A 194 -9.87 20.52 -17.03
N SER A 195 -10.46 19.42 -17.54
CA SER A 195 -11.83 19.05 -17.16
C SER A 195 -12.14 17.57 -17.37
N SER A 196 -11.60 16.70 -16.54
CA SER A 196 -12.29 15.45 -16.21
C SER A 196 -12.80 15.58 -14.77
N LYS A 197 -14.10 15.88 -14.63
CA LYS A 197 -14.83 15.83 -13.36
C LYS A 197 -15.00 14.36 -12.96
N GLN A 198 -13.92 13.74 -12.49
CA GLN A 198 -14.05 12.62 -11.56
C GLN A 198 -14.30 13.21 -10.17
N SER A 199 -15.27 12.66 -9.46
CA SER A 199 -15.67 13.02 -8.10
C SER A 199 -14.48 12.94 -7.14
N ARG A 200 -13.73 14.04 -7.03
CA ARG A 200 -12.71 14.19 -6.00
C ARG A 200 -13.42 14.36 -4.67
N SER A 201 -13.18 13.41 -3.78
CA SER A 201 -13.47 13.50 -2.35
C SER A 201 -13.10 14.91 -1.84
N THR A 202 -14.07 15.63 -1.27
CA THR A 202 -13.96 17.02 -0.79
C THR A 202 -13.31 17.13 0.59
N LEU A 203 -12.59 16.07 1.01
CA LEU A 203 -12.26 15.84 2.40
C LEU A 203 -10.98 16.50 2.92
N GLN A 204 -10.17 17.10 2.05
CA GLN A 204 -9.00 17.87 2.49
C GLN A 204 -8.66 19.05 1.55
N PRO A 205 -8.01 20.10 2.07
CA PRO A 205 -7.13 20.94 1.27
C PRO A 205 -6.01 20.07 0.67
N PRO A 206 -5.60 20.29 -0.59
CA PRO A 206 -4.63 19.43 -1.25
C PRO A 206 -3.32 19.39 -0.46
N LEU A 207 -2.77 18.19 -0.22
CA LEU A 207 -1.41 18.08 0.33
C LEU A 207 -0.44 18.86 -0.56
N PRO A 208 0.66 19.43 0.01
CA PRO A 208 1.67 20.08 -0.81
C PRO A 208 2.11 19.14 -1.93
N ARG A 209 2.30 19.66 -3.15
CA ARG A 209 2.61 18.84 -4.34
C ARG A 209 3.77 17.87 -4.10
N SER A 210 4.77 18.27 -3.30
CA SER A 210 5.92 17.45 -2.89
C SER A 210 5.55 16.14 -2.18
N PHE A 211 4.34 16.02 -1.60
CA PHE A 211 3.86 14.77 -1.01
C PHE A 211 3.41 13.76 -2.06
N TYR A 212 2.82 14.24 -3.16
CA TYR A 212 2.39 13.42 -4.29
C TYR A 212 3.45 13.28 -5.37
N THR A 213 4.58 13.99 -5.27
CA THR A 213 5.68 13.81 -6.22
C THR A 213 6.28 12.43 -6.02
N ASN A 214 5.78 11.47 -6.80
CA ASN A 214 6.47 10.23 -7.05
C ASN A 214 7.76 10.57 -7.81
N THR A 215 8.87 10.02 -7.34
CA THR A 215 10.11 10.03 -8.11
C THR A 215 9.83 9.36 -9.45
N THR A 216 10.27 9.94 -10.56
CA THR A 216 10.04 9.40 -11.91
C THR A 216 10.58 7.97 -12.07
N LYS A 217 11.53 7.58 -11.21
CA LYS A 217 12.15 6.26 -11.17
C LYS A 217 12.28 5.75 -9.72
N PRO A 218 11.21 5.22 -9.13
CA PRO A 218 11.20 4.79 -7.73
C PRO A 218 12.15 3.61 -7.48
N LEU A 219 12.29 2.70 -8.45
CA LEU A 219 13.16 1.52 -8.32
C LEU A 219 14.66 1.85 -8.37
N GLU A 220 15.03 3.01 -8.90
CA GLU A 220 16.43 3.48 -8.96
C GLU A 220 16.83 4.27 -7.70
N GLN A 221 15.90 4.49 -6.76
CA GLN A 221 16.20 5.23 -5.53
C GLN A 221 16.98 4.35 -4.53
N PRO A 222 17.92 4.95 -3.76
CA PRO A 222 18.63 4.23 -2.69
C PRO A 222 17.71 3.92 -1.49
N ARG A 223 16.56 4.60 -1.41
CA ARG A 223 15.56 4.41 -0.36
C ARG A 223 14.16 4.35 -0.97
N TYR A 224 13.35 3.38 -0.54
CA TYR A 224 11.96 3.22 -0.98
C TYR A 224 10.99 3.82 0.04
N ARG A 225 10.00 4.59 -0.46
CA ARG A 225 9.05 5.31 0.40
C ARG A 225 7.90 4.42 0.82
N VAL A 226 7.73 4.25 2.13
CA VAL A 226 6.56 3.63 2.78
C VAL A 226 5.78 4.73 3.49
N PHE A 227 4.52 4.93 3.16
CA PHE A 227 3.74 6.04 3.71
C PHE A 227 2.24 5.73 3.79
N GLY A 228 1.47 6.65 4.36
CA GLY A 228 0.01 6.52 4.45
C GLY A 228 -0.42 5.40 5.37
N MET A 229 -1.48 4.68 5.00
CA MET A 229 -2.03 3.60 5.81
C MET A 229 -1.01 2.48 6.06
N THR A 230 -0.20 2.11 5.05
CA THR A 230 0.85 1.11 5.20
C THR A 230 1.82 1.49 6.32
N ALA A 231 2.26 2.75 6.36
CA ALA A 231 3.17 3.22 7.39
C ALA A 231 2.51 3.22 8.78
N ARG A 232 1.24 3.64 8.90
CA ARG A 232 0.50 3.57 10.17
C ARG A 232 0.38 2.14 10.68
N ILE A 233 -0.01 1.20 9.82
CA ILE A 233 -0.11 -0.23 10.19
C ILE A 233 1.23 -0.76 10.71
N LEU A 234 2.34 -0.40 10.07
CA LEU A 234 3.68 -0.84 10.50
C LEU A 234 4.10 -0.24 11.84
N VAL A 235 3.78 1.03 12.10
CA VAL A 235 4.01 1.67 13.41
C VAL A 235 3.17 1.00 14.49
N ASP A 236 1.87 0.81 14.26
CA ASP A 236 0.96 0.14 15.18
C ASP A 236 1.43 -1.30 15.50
N ALA A 237 1.82 -2.05 14.46
CA ALA A 237 2.34 -3.39 14.62
C ALA A 237 3.65 -3.41 15.43
N ALA A 238 4.58 -2.48 15.17
CA ALA A 238 5.85 -2.41 15.89
C ALA A 238 5.65 -2.03 17.37
N ARG A 239 4.74 -1.11 17.67
CA ARG A 239 4.38 -0.73 19.04
C ARG A 239 3.91 -1.94 19.84
N VAL A 240 3.03 -2.75 19.26
CA VAL A 240 2.54 -3.98 19.89
C VAL A 240 3.65 -5.02 20.04
N ALA A 241 4.46 -5.22 19.00
CA ALA A 241 5.49 -6.26 18.99
C ALA A 241 6.64 -6.01 19.97
N TYR A 242 7.06 -4.75 20.14
CA TYR A 242 8.19 -4.38 20.99
C TYR A 242 7.77 -3.81 22.35
N GLY A 243 6.48 -3.47 22.54
CA GLY A 243 6.00 -2.84 23.78
C GLY A 243 6.59 -1.44 24.01
N GLU A 244 6.94 -0.75 22.92
CA GLU A 244 7.63 0.54 22.90
C GLU A 244 6.81 1.58 22.13
N GLU A 245 6.80 2.82 22.60
CA GLU A 245 6.18 3.94 21.88
C GLU A 245 7.17 4.58 20.91
N PRO A 246 6.72 5.14 19.76
CA PRO A 246 7.61 5.81 18.82
C PRO A 246 8.29 7.05 19.42
N GLU A 247 9.53 7.32 19.04
CA GLU A 247 10.30 8.52 19.44
C GLU A 247 9.72 9.83 18.89
N TYR A 248 8.80 9.72 17.93
CA TYR A 248 8.16 10.84 17.24
C TYR A 248 6.67 10.90 17.53
N GLU A 249 6.06 12.04 17.17
CA GLU A 249 4.62 12.24 17.28
C GLU A 249 3.82 11.21 16.50
N HIS A 250 2.80 10.62 17.12
CA HIS A 250 1.97 9.56 16.56
C HIS A 250 0.54 9.62 17.12
N ASN A 251 -0.38 8.88 16.51
CA ASN A 251 -1.73 8.68 17.06
C ASN A 251 -1.68 7.66 18.21
N SER A 252 -2.25 7.98 19.37
CA SER A 252 -2.18 7.11 20.56
C SER A 252 -2.96 5.80 20.42
N HIS A 253 -4.02 5.77 19.62
CA HIS A 253 -4.92 4.63 19.44
C HIS A 253 -4.52 3.75 18.24
N PHE A 254 -4.91 2.48 18.28
CA PHE A 254 -4.67 1.49 17.23
C PHE A 254 -5.87 1.36 16.29
N GLY A 255 -5.63 1.39 14.98
CA GLY A 255 -6.69 1.29 13.97
C GLY A 255 -7.80 2.32 14.15
N ASP A 256 -8.97 2.05 13.59
CA ASP A 256 -10.11 2.98 13.50
C ASP A 256 -11.46 2.26 13.76
N GLU A 257 -11.45 1.13 14.49
CA GLU A 257 -12.66 0.30 14.70
C GLU A 257 -13.81 1.07 15.36
N ASP A 258 -13.53 1.90 16.37
CA ASP A 258 -14.54 2.74 17.00
C ASP A 258 -15.19 3.69 15.99
N MET A 259 -14.40 4.29 15.10
CA MET A 259 -14.90 5.16 14.04
C MET A 259 -15.70 4.38 13.01
N ILE A 260 -15.23 3.20 12.60
CA ILE A 260 -15.94 2.31 11.68
C ILE A 260 -17.30 1.92 12.27
N ALA A 261 -17.35 1.51 13.53
CA ALA A 261 -18.58 1.16 14.21
C ALA A 261 -19.54 2.35 14.31
N LYS A 262 -19.02 3.57 14.55
CA LYS A 262 -19.84 4.80 14.61
C LYS A 262 -20.44 5.11 13.25
N LEU A 263 -19.65 5.00 12.19
CA LEU A 263 -20.11 5.17 10.82
C LEU A 263 -21.18 4.13 10.45
N MET A 264 -21.00 2.87 10.85
CA MET A 264 -22.01 1.84 10.65
C MET A 264 -23.32 2.15 11.40
N SER A 265 -23.24 2.67 12.63
CA SER A 265 -24.42 3.01 13.44
C SER A 265 -25.29 4.10 12.83
N ILE A 266 -24.69 5.02 12.05
CA ILE A 266 -25.41 6.07 11.32
C ILE A 266 -25.75 5.67 9.88
N GLY A 267 -25.63 4.37 9.55
CA GLY A 267 -26.00 3.83 8.25
C GLY A 267 -25.00 4.06 7.11
N ARG A 268 -23.72 4.37 7.43
CA ARG A 268 -22.62 4.38 6.46
C ARG A 268 -21.89 3.03 6.43
N LEU A 269 -21.03 2.81 5.44
CA LEU A 269 -20.25 1.57 5.24
C LEU A 269 -21.12 0.30 5.09
N ASN A 270 -22.30 0.44 4.47
CA ASN A 270 -23.17 -0.70 4.18
C ASN A 270 -22.55 -1.68 3.17
N SER A 271 -23.07 -2.92 3.17
CA SER A 271 -22.67 -3.99 2.24
C SER A 271 -22.82 -3.61 0.76
N ILE A 272 -23.76 -2.73 0.42
CA ILE A 272 -23.93 -2.19 -0.92
C ILE A 272 -23.60 -0.70 -0.87
N LYS A 273 -22.52 -0.31 -1.55
CA LYS A 273 -22.16 1.10 -1.73
C LYS A 273 -23.21 1.75 -2.63
N LYS A 274 -23.89 2.78 -2.12
CA LYS A 274 -24.80 3.58 -2.96
C LYS A 274 -23.98 4.58 -3.76
N GLU A 275 -24.29 4.71 -5.05
CA GLU A 275 -23.61 5.65 -5.93
C GLU A 275 -23.84 7.09 -5.44
N GLY A 276 -22.76 7.86 -5.31
CA GLY A 276 -22.80 9.23 -4.77
C GLY A 276 -22.63 9.34 -3.24
N GLU A 277 -22.62 8.22 -2.49
CA GLU A 277 -22.23 8.26 -1.08
C GLU A 277 -20.73 8.57 -0.95
N VAL A 278 -20.45 9.66 -0.24
CA VAL A 278 -19.10 10.11 0.13
C VAL A 278 -19.14 10.42 1.62
N LEU A 279 -18.18 9.94 2.40
CA LEU A 279 -17.96 10.39 3.78
C LEU A 279 -17.65 11.88 3.70
N THR A 280 -18.58 12.77 4.08
CA THR A 280 -18.32 14.22 4.15
C THR A 280 -17.86 14.62 5.56
N GLN A 281 -17.40 15.87 5.72
CA GLN A 281 -17.02 16.38 7.03
C GLN A 281 -18.20 16.36 8.02
N GLU A 282 -19.41 16.65 7.55
CA GLU A 282 -20.64 16.63 8.34
C GLU A 282 -20.93 15.21 8.84
N ILE A 283 -20.73 14.20 7.99
CA ILE A 283 -20.99 12.79 8.32
C ILE A 283 -19.98 12.28 9.35
N MET A 284 -18.70 12.64 9.20
CA MET A 284 -17.67 12.30 10.20
C MET A 284 -17.95 12.97 11.55
N LYS A 285 -18.47 14.21 11.55
CA LYS A 285 -18.87 14.93 12.76
C LYS A 285 -20.14 14.36 13.40
N GLU A 286 -21.06 13.85 12.59
CA GLU A 286 -22.22 13.11 13.07
C GLU A 286 -21.79 11.80 13.72
N ALA A 287 -20.92 11.04 13.04
CA ALA A 287 -20.36 9.81 13.57
C ALA A 287 -19.61 10.03 14.89
N SER A 288 -18.81 11.10 15.02
CA SER A 288 -18.05 11.37 16.25
C SER A 288 -18.95 11.58 17.48
N LYS A 289 -20.19 12.05 17.27
CA LYS A 289 -21.22 12.25 18.30
C LYS A 289 -22.08 11.01 18.56
N ALA A 290 -22.05 10.02 17.67
CA ALA A 290 -22.80 8.79 17.84
C ALA A 290 -22.32 8.04 19.08
N LYS A 291 -23.28 7.61 19.91
CA LYS A 291 -23.03 6.74 21.05
C LYS A 291 -23.24 5.29 20.60
N ILE A 292 -22.22 4.46 20.83
CA ILE A 292 -22.27 3.02 20.66
C ILE A 292 -22.40 2.40 22.04
#